data_AF-A0A2S2QWP4-F1
#
_entry.id   AF-A0A2S2QWP4-F1
#
_cell.length_a   1.000
_cell.length_b   1.000
_cell.length_c   1.000
_cell.angle_alpha   90.00
_cell.angle_beta   90.00
_cell.angle_gamma   90.00
#
_symmetry.space_group_name_H-M   'P 1'
#
loop_
_entity.id
_entity.type
_entity.pdbx_description
1 polymer ?
#
loop_
_entity_poly.entity_id
_entity_poly.type
_entity_poly.pdbx_seq_one_letter_code
_entity_poly.pdbx_strand_id
1 'polypeptide(L)'
;MQHFDSNDAVAIKESQALLNEISMEPNLTFIHSNYGFLPSTITKLESQGVSLTDSVTTVMFTKNKLEEVARDVGMKVNTKFNQFLKKILWVRNNIKNFKNFEWRKFING
;
A
#
# COMPACT_ATOMS: atom_id res chain seq x y z
N MET A 1 37.55 -8.68 -26.81
CA MET A 1 36.73 -9.91 -26.82
C MET A 1 35.63 -9.69 -25.79
N GLN A 2 34.35 -9.67 -26.19
CA GLN A 2 33.24 -9.55 -25.24
C GLN A 2 33.19 -10.84 -24.41
N HIS A 3 33.25 -10.70 -23.09
CA HIS A 3 33.10 -11.81 -22.15
C HIS A 3 31.61 -12.01 -21.92
N PHE A 4 31.05 -13.11 -22.46
CA PHE A 4 29.66 -13.45 -22.23
C PHE A 4 29.51 -14.05 -20.82
N ASP A 5 28.71 -13.39 -19.97
CA ASP A 5 28.39 -13.90 -18.64
C ASP A 5 27.35 -15.02 -18.76
N SER A 6 27.67 -16.20 -18.24
CA SER A 6 26.74 -17.33 -18.21
C SER A 6 25.48 -17.03 -17.40
N ASN A 7 25.55 -16.13 -16.42
CA ASN A 7 24.41 -15.71 -15.62
C ASN A 7 23.44 -14.87 -16.45
N ASP A 8 23.95 -13.98 -17.32
CA ASP A 8 23.11 -13.20 -18.23
C ASP A 8 22.33 -14.12 -19.17
N ALA A 9 22.98 -15.17 -19.69
CA ALA A 9 22.32 -16.15 -20.56
C ALA A 9 21.18 -16.89 -19.85
N VAL A 10 21.36 -17.22 -18.56
CA VAL A 10 20.32 -17.85 -17.73
C VAL A 10 19.17 -16.87 -17.47
N ALA A 11 19.48 -15.63 -17.06
CA ALA A 11 18.48 -14.59 -16.78
C ALA A 11 17.64 -14.24 -18.02
N ILE A 12 18.25 -14.19 -19.20
CA ILE A 12 17.55 -13.98 -20.47
C ILE A 12 16.57 -15.13 -20.76
N LYS A 13 17.02 -16.37 -20.60
CA LYS A 13 16.19 -17.56 -20.83
C LYS A 13 14.98 -17.60 -19.89
N GLU A 14 15.20 -17.31 -18.61
CA GLU A 14 14.13 -17.26 -17.60
C GLU A 14 13.13 -16.13 -17.88
N SER A 15 13.63 -14.94 -18.25
CA SER A 15 12.79 -13.81 -18.62
C SER A 15 11.91 -14.11 -19.84
N GLN A 16 12.47 -14.77 -20.86
CA GLN A 16 11.71 -15.22 -22.03
C GLN A 16 10.62 -16.23 -21.64
N ALA A 17 10.93 -17.19 -20.75
CA ALA A 17 9.94 -18.16 -20.29
C ALA A 17 8.76 -17.47 -19.57
N LEU A 18 9.04 -16.51 -18.69
CA LEU A 18 8.02 -15.73 -17.98
C LEU A 18 7.18 -14.85 -18.92
N LEU A 19 7.81 -14.17 -19.87
CA LEU A 19 7.12 -13.32 -20.84
C LEU A 19 6.24 -14.11 -21.80
N ASN A 20 6.59 -15.38 -22.05
CA ASN A 20 5.79 -16.28 -22.88
C ASN A 20 4.61 -16.92 -22.14
N GLU A 21 4.46 -16.70 -20.83
CA GLU A 21 3.27 -17.16 -20.12
C GLU A 21 2.02 -16.39 -20.58
N ILE A 22 1.01 -17.11 -21.05
CA ILE A 22 -0.27 -16.55 -21.52
C ILE A 22 -0.94 -15.66 -20.45
N SER A 23 -0.68 -15.94 -19.16
CA SER A 23 -1.26 -15.18 -18.06
C SER A 23 -0.50 -13.88 -17.74
N MET A 24 0.71 -13.69 -18.26
CA MET A 24 1.60 -12.59 -17.86
C MET A 24 1.02 -11.23 -18.24
N GLU A 25 0.63 -11.04 -19.50
CA GLU A 25 0.05 -9.79 -19.98
C GLU A 25 -1.25 -9.38 -19.23
N PRO A 26 -2.27 -10.25 -19.08
CA PRO A 26 -3.47 -9.88 -18.34
C PRO A 26 -3.19 -9.64 -16.85
N ASN A 27 -2.24 -10.36 -16.24
CA ASN A 27 -1.84 -10.13 -14.84
C ASN A 27 -1.13 -8.78 -14.66
N LEU A 28 -0.20 -8.42 -15.55
CA LEU A 28 0.47 -7.12 -15.53
C LEU A 28 -0.52 -5.98 -15.76
N THR A 29 -1.43 -6.14 -16.72
CA THR A 29 -2.49 -5.17 -17.01
C THR A 29 -3.40 -4.98 -15.79
N PHE A 30 -3.77 -6.07 -15.11
CA PHE A 30 -4.56 -6.02 -13.87
C PHE A 30 -3.81 -5.29 -12.75
N ILE A 31 -2.53 -5.62 -12.52
CA ILE A 31 -1.72 -4.98 -11.49
C ILE A 31 -1.56 -3.48 -11.77
N HIS A 32 -1.21 -3.12 -13.00
CA HIS A 32 -1.02 -1.72 -13.37
C HIS A 32 -2.31 -0.92 -13.24
N SER A 33 -3.42 -1.42 -13.77
CA SER A 33 -4.71 -0.71 -13.76
C SER A 33 -5.29 -0.53 -12.36
N ASN A 34 -5.07 -1.49 -11.45
CA ASN A 34 -5.69 -1.47 -10.12
C ASN A 34 -4.75 -0.99 -9.01
N TYR A 35 -3.43 -1.16 -9.16
CA TYR A 35 -2.46 -0.90 -8.09
C TYR A 35 -1.31 0.04 -8.51
N GLY A 36 -1.29 0.51 -9.76
CA GLY A 36 -0.25 1.43 -10.26
C GLY A 36 -0.18 2.77 -9.51
N PHE A 37 -1.22 3.13 -8.75
CA PHE A 37 -1.25 4.33 -7.91
C PHE A 37 -0.56 4.16 -6.54
N LEU A 38 -0.27 2.92 -6.12
CA LEU A 38 0.31 2.66 -4.80
C LEU A 38 1.71 3.27 -4.61
N PRO A 39 2.64 3.17 -5.59
CA PRO A 39 3.99 3.73 -5.42
C PRO A 39 3.97 5.23 -5.11
N SER A 40 3.20 6.03 -5.87
CA SER A 40 3.12 7.48 -5.65
C SER A 40 2.50 7.83 -4.29
N THR A 41 1.50 7.05 -3.86
CA THR A 41 0.87 7.20 -2.54
C THR A 41 1.87 6.90 -1.42
N ILE A 42 2.66 5.83 -1.55
CA ILE A 42 3.68 5.45 -0.57
C ILE A 42 4.76 6.52 -0.49
N THR A 43 5.31 6.95 -1.63
CA THR A 43 6.31 8.03 -1.67
C THR A 43 5.79 9.31 -1.00
N LYS A 44 4.52 9.66 -1.23
CA LYS A 44 3.90 10.81 -0.55
C LYS A 44 3.85 10.62 0.96
N LEU A 45 3.53 9.43 1.48
CA LEU A 45 3.47 9.16 2.92
C LEU A 45 4.84 9.06 3.59
N GLU A 46 5.87 8.61 2.85
CA GLU A 46 7.25 8.52 3.34
C GLU A 46 7.98 9.87 3.33
N SER A 47 7.45 10.85 2.59
CA SER A 47 8.00 12.20 2.54
C SER A 47 7.92 12.89 3.90
N GLN A 48 9.00 13.57 4.30
CA GLN A 48 9.00 14.38 5.51
C GLN A 48 8.14 15.63 5.34
N GLY A 49 7.54 16.12 6.44
CA GLY A 49 6.75 17.35 6.43
C GLY A 49 5.33 17.22 5.87
N VAL A 50 4.86 16.01 5.58
CA VAL A 50 3.47 15.78 5.19
C VAL A 50 2.57 16.03 6.39
N SER A 51 1.56 16.88 6.22
CA SER A 51 0.63 17.18 7.31
C SER A 51 -0.17 15.93 7.71
N LEU A 52 -0.63 15.88 8.96
CA LEU A 52 -1.51 14.80 9.41
C LEU A 52 -2.79 14.74 8.58
N THR A 53 -3.36 15.89 8.22
CA THR A 53 -4.56 15.98 7.37
C THR A 53 -4.31 15.41 5.98
N ASP A 54 -3.17 15.73 5.36
CA ASP A 54 -2.80 15.20 4.04
C ASP A 54 -2.51 13.70 4.10
N SER A 55 -1.87 13.24 5.17
CA SER A 55 -1.63 11.81 5.42
C SER A 55 -2.94 11.04 5.51
N VAL A 56 -3.89 11.53 6.32
CA VAL A 56 -5.22 10.92 6.46
C VAL A 56 -5.98 10.93 5.14
N THR A 57 -5.95 12.05 4.41
CA THR A 57 -6.61 12.17 3.10
C THR A 57 -6.04 11.17 2.10
N THR A 58 -4.71 11.01 2.08
CA THR A 58 -4.00 10.06 1.20
C THR A 58 -4.35 8.60 1.54
N VAL A 59 -4.46 8.26 2.82
CA VAL A 59 -4.91 6.93 3.28
C VAL A 59 -6.37 6.67 2.90
N MET A 60 -7.25 7.66 3.02
CA MET A 60 -8.67 7.53 2.65
C MET A 60 -8.86 7.38 1.14
N PHE A 61 -8.11 8.15 0.34
CA PHE A 61 -8.07 7.98 -1.11
C PHE A 61 -7.67 6.54 -1.50
N THR A 62 -6.61 6.03 -0.87
CA THR A 62 -6.11 4.67 -1.08
C THR A 62 -7.16 3.63 -0.74
N LYS A 63 -7.86 3.80 0.39
CA LYS A 63 -8.96 2.93 0.82
C LYS A 63 -10.02 2.80 -0.28
N ASN A 64 -10.51 3.94 -0.77
CA ASN A 64 -11.60 3.97 -1.74
C ASN A 64 -11.19 3.27 -3.05
N LYS A 65 -9.96 3.51 -3.52
CA LYS A 65 -9.42 2.86 -4.72
C LYS A 65 -9.26 1.35 -4.58
N LEU A 66 -8.87 0.86 -3.40
CA LEU A 66 -8.77 -0.57 -3.15
C LEU A 66 -10.15 -1.24 -3.05
N GLU A 67 -11.15 -0.53 -2.50
CA GLU A 67 -12.55 -1.00 -2.42
C GLU A 67 -13.21 -1.15 -3.81
N GLU A 68 -12.75 -0.42 -4.82
CA GLU A 68 -13.23 -0.52 -6.21
C GLU A 68 -12.80 -1.85 -6.91
N VAL A 69 -11.82 -2.59 -6.36
CA VAL A 69 -11.25 -3.79 -7.01
C VAL A 69 -12.04 -5.06 -6.64
N ALA A 70 -13.03 -5.42 -7.46
CA ALA A 70 -13.88 -6.59 -7.27
C ALA A 70 -13.30 -7.88 -7.92
N ARG A 71 -12.31 -8.52 -7.28
CA ARG A 71 -11.83 -9.90 -7.55
C ARG A 71 -11.23 -10.54 -6.29
N ASP A 72 -11.10 -11.87 -6.26
CA ASP A 72 -10.53 -12.63 -5.14
C ASP A 72 -9.15 -12.14 -4.67
N VAL A 73 -8.28 -11.75 -5.62
CA VAL A 73 -6.97 -11.16 -5.32
C VAL A 73 -7.14 -9.78 -4.68
N GLY A 74 -8.10 -8.98 -5.14
CA GLY A 74 -8.47 -7.70 -4.54
C GLY A 74 -8.99 -7.83 -3.11
N MET A 75 -9.76 -8.89 -2.80
CA MET A 75 -10.23 -9.16 -1.44
C MET A 75 -9.09 -9.41 -0.45
N LYS A 76 -8.02 -10.12 -0.85
CA LYS A 76 -6.86 -10.34 0.02
C LYS A 76 -6.14 -9.03 0.35
N VAL A 77 -5.93 -8.18 -0.66
CA VAL A 77 -5.32 -6.85 -0.48
C VAL A 77 -6.19 -5.97 0.42
N ASN A 78 -7.50 -5.91 0.16
CA ASN A 78 -8.47 -5.18 0.98
C ASN A 78 -8.50 -5.64 2.42
N THR A 79 -8.44 -6.95 2.66
CA THR A 79 -8.42 -7.51 4.01
C THR A 79 -7.20 -7.03 4.80
N LYS A 80 -6.00 -7.11 4.20
CA LYS A 80 -4.76 -6.67 4.85
C LYS A 80 -4.78 -5.16 5.12
N PHE A 81 -5.27 -4.37 4.16
CA PHE A 81 -5.41 -2.93 4.32
C PHE A 81 -6.40 -2.56 5.44
N ASN A 82 -7.54 -3.24 5.52
CA ASN A 82 -8.54 -3.01 6.57
C ASN A 82 -8.02 -3.39 7.97
N GLN A 83 -7.21 -4.43 8.11
CA GLN A 83 -6.55 -4.75 9.38
C GLN A 83 -5.62 -3.61 9.83
N PHE A 84 -4.86 -3.03 8.90
CA PHE A 84 -4.01 -1.87 9.19
C PHE A 84 -4.83 -0.64 9.61
N LEU A 85 -5.92 -0.33 8.90
CA LEU A 85 -6.82 0.77 9.27
C LEU A 85 -7.40 0.60 10.67
N LYS A 86 -7.81 -0.62 11.05
CA LYS A 86 -8.29 -0.91 12.42
C LYS A 86 -7.23 -0.56 13.46
N LYS A 87 -5.96 -0.89 13.22
CA LYS A 87 -4.85 -0.55 14.12
C LYS A 87 -4.68 0.96 14.25
N ILE A 88 -4.73 1.71 13.14
CA ILE A 88 -4.66 3.19 13.17
C ILE A 88 -5.83 3.80 13.93
N LEU A 89 -7.06 3.36 13.66
CA LEU A 89 -8.25 3.85 14.34
C LEU A 89 -8.19 3.58 15.85
N TRP A 90 -7.69 2.41 16.23
CA TRP A 90 -7.44 2.07 17.63
C TRP A 90 -6.44 3.02 18.28
N VAL A 91 -5.28 3.28 17.64
CA VAL A 91 -4.29 4.25 18.16
C VAL A 91 -4.91 5.64 18.30
N ARG A 92 -5.65 6.10 17.29
CA ARG A 92 -6.35 7.41 17.32
C ARG A 92 -7.29 7.52 18.51
N ASN A 93 -8.10 6.48 18.76
CA ASN A 93 -9.06 6.47 19.86
C ASN A 93 -8.35 6.47 21.23
N ASN A 94 -7.23 5.76 21.37
CA ASN A 94 -6.43 5.79 22.59
C ASN A 94 -5.82 7.18 22.86
N ILE A 95 -5.30 7.85 21.82
CA ILE A 95 -4.78 9.23 21.96
C ILE A 95 -5.88 10.20 22.40
N LYS A 96 -7.09 10.09 21.82
CA LYS A 96 -8.26 10.91 22.23
C LYS A 96 -8.62 10.66 23.69
N ASN A 97 -8.68 9.40 24.11
CA ASN A 97 -8.99 9.03 25.49
C ASN A 97 -7.93 9.57 26.47
N PHE A 98 -6.65 9.50 26.11
CA PHE A 98 -5.56 10.07 26.91
C PHE A 98 -5.69 11.60 27.05
N LYS A 99 -5.92 12.33 25.94
CA LYS A 99 -6.14 13.79 25.98
C LYS A 99 -7.34 14.17 26.86
N ASN A 100 -8.44 13.42 26.77
CA ASN A 100 -9.62 13.63 27.60
C ASN A 100 -9.34 13.36 29.09
N PHE A 101 -8.53 12.36 29.40
CA PHE A 101 -8.14 12.04 30.77
C PHE A 101 -7.29 13.16 31.39
N GLU A 102 -6.28 13.65 30.67
CA GLU A 102 -5.45 14.78 31.13
C GLU A 102 -6.26 16.07 31.29
N TRP A 103 -7.17 16.37 30.35
CA TRP A 103 -8.10 17.49 30.49
C TRP A 103 -8.98 17.37 31.74
N ARG A 104 -9.50 16.17 32.04
CA ARG A 104 -10.30 15.95 33.25
C ARG A 104 -9.48 16.11 34.52
N LYS A 105 -8.20 15.69 34.56
CA LYS A 105 -7.33 15.95 35.71
C LYS A 105 -7.11 17.44 35.93
N PHE A 106 -6.95 18.21 34.86
CA PHE A 106 -6.75 19.66 34.94
C PHE A 106 -7.99 20.40 35.44
N ILE A 107 -9.21 19.96 35.09
CA ILE A 107 -10.45 20.62 35.55
C ILE A 107 -10.82 20.20 36.99
N ASN A 108 -10.48 18.97 37.40
CA ASN A 108 -10.94 18.38 38.67
C ASN A 108 -9.85 18.28 39.75
N GLY A 109 -8.66 18.84 39.52
CA GLY A 109 -7.57 18.96 40.49
C GLY A 109 -7.36 20.41 40.87
#